data_AF-A0A8H6KAH8-F1
#
_entry.id   AF-A0A8H6KAH8-F1
#
_cell.length_a   1.000
_cell.length_b   1.000
_cell.length_c   1.000
_cell.angle_alpha   90.00
_cell.angle_beta   90.00
_cell.angle_gamma   90.00
#
_symmetry.space_group_name_H-M   'P 1'
#
loop_
_entity.id
_entity.type
_entity.pdbx_description
1 polymer ?
#
loop_
_entity_poly.entity_id
_entity_poly.type
_entity_poly.pdbx_seq_one_letter_code
_entity_poly.pdbx_strand_id
1 'polypeptide(L)' 'MDFTANTVQVFHSTGDEPLKQVTEPVQNDLAGLGEYHFSLQKNPVGTAAQPTGINEAVIFGGIFMEDSTDGKVTLQ' A
#
# COMPACT_ATOMS: atom_id res chain seq x y z
N MET A 1 3.22 -0.34 -9.67
CA MET A 1 4.26 0.71 -9.72
C MET A 1 4.94 0.61 -11.07
N ASP A 2 5.38 1.71 -11.65
CA ASP A 2 6.18 1.68 -12.87
C ASP A 2 7.63 2.06 -12.52
N PHE A 3 8.49 1.04 -12.45
CA PHE A 3 9.91 1.20 -12.13
C PHE A 3 10.72 1.81 -13.27
N THR A 4 10.20 1.81 -14.50
CA THR A 4 10.87 2.42 -15.66
C THR A 4 10.53 3.90 -15.75
N ALA A 5 9.25 4.26 -15.61
CA ALA A 5 8.80 5.65 -15.60
C ALA A 5 9.01 6.36 -14.24
N ASN A 6 9.42 5.61 -13.21
CA ASN A 6 9.63 6.09 -11.85
C ASN A 6 8.36 6.73 -11.24
N THR A 7 7.24 6.01 -11.35
CA THR A 7 5.93 6.49 -10.89
C THR A 7 5.16 5.51 -10.02
N VAL A 8 4.35 6.06 -9.12
CA VAL A 8 3.36 5.35 -8.33
C VAL A 8 1.96 5.85 -8.71
N GLN A 9 1.01 4.93 -8.76
CA GLN A 9 -0.40 5.23 -8.97
C GLN A 9 -1.21 4.50 -7.91
N VAL A 10 -2.22 5.18 -7.35
CA VAL A 10 -3.08 4.62 -6.31
C VAL A 10 -4.45 4.30 -6.88
N PHE A 11 -4.89 3.08 -6.59
CA PHE A 11 -6.26 2.62 -6.80
C PHE A 11 -6.87 2.30 -5.43
N HIS A 12 -8.12 2.69 -5.22
CA HIS A 12 -8.81 2.52 -3.93
C HIS A 12 -10.31 2.30 -4.12
N SER A 13 -10.92 1.52 -3.23
CA SER A 13 -12.35 1.35 -3.09
C SER A 13 -12.68 0.96 -1.64
N THR A 14 -13.97 0.93 -1.29
CA THR A 14 -14.45 0.51 0.04
C THR A 14 -15.46 -0.62 -0.11
N GLY A 15 -15.44 -1.59 0.80
CA GLY A 15 -16.35 -2.73 0.76
C GLY A 15 -16.02 -3.67 -0.39
N ASP A 16 -17.02 -4.00 -1.20
CA ASP A 16 -16.95 -4.88 -2.36
C ASP A 16 -16.92 -4.14 -3.71
N GLU A 17 -16.87 -2.80 -3.68
CA GLU A 17 -16.78 -1.99 -4.89
C GLU A 17 -15.46 -2.24 -5.64
N PRO A 18 -15.47 -2.29 -6.99
CA PRO A 18 -14.25 -2.39 -7.78
C PRO A 18 -13.28 -1.23 -7.49
N LEU A 19 -11.98 -1.54 -7.52
CA LEU A 19 -10.91 -0.55 -7.37
C LEU A 19 -11.02 0.55 -8.43
N LYS A 20 -10.99 1.82 -7.99
CA LYS A 20 -11.01 2.98 -8.88
C LYS A 20 -9.69 3.73 -8.81
N GLN A 21 -9.25 4.24 -9.94
CA GLN A 21 -8.10 5.15 -9.99
C GLN A 21 -8.41 6.40 -9.15
N VAL A 22 -7.58 6.72 -8.17
CA VAL A 22 -7.73 7.93 -7.34
C VAL A 22 -6.59 8.93 -7.56
N THR A 23 -5.50 8.51 -8.19
CA THR A 23 -4.44 9.41 -8.66
C THR A 23 -4.12 9.12 -10.13
N GLU A 24 -3.66 10.14 -10.85
CA GLU A 24 -2.80 9.90 -12.02
C GLU A 24 -1.46 9.29 -11.56
N PRO A 25 -0.62 8.77 -12.47
CA PRO A 25 0.75 8.41 -12.14
C PRO A 25 1.51 9.62 -11.57
N VAL A 26 2.06 9.47 -10.36
CA VAL A 26 2.83 10.51 -9.65
C VAL A 26 4.29 10.09 -9.61
N GLN A 27 5.19 11.04 -9.88
CA GLN A 27 6.64 10.82 -9.79
C GLN A 27 7.05 10.45 -8.37
N ASN A 28 7.81 9.37 -8.23
CA ASN A 28 8.36 8.90 -6.97
C ASN A 28 9.67 8.15 -7.24
N ASP A 29 10.70 8.37 -6.43
CA ASP A 29 11.96 7.62 -6.55
C ASP A 29 11.76 6.15 -6.12
N LEU A 30 11.86 5.26 -7.10
CA LEU A 30 11.72 3.81 -6.95
C LEU A 30 13.05 3.07 -7.16
N ALA A 31 14.18 3.77 -7.10
CA ALA A 31 15.50 3.16 -7.21
C ALA A 31 15.71 2.07 -6.14
N GLY A 32 16.33 0.96 -6.54
CA GLY A 32 16.64 -0.15 -5.62
C GLY A 32 15.47 -1.09 -5.32
N LEU A 33 14.33 -0.96 -5.99
CA LEU A 33 13.15 -1.84 -5.91
C LEU A 33 12.43 -1.90 -4.55
N GLY A 34 13.03 -1.33 -3.50
CA GLY A 34 12.46 -1.15 -2.17
C GLY A 34 12.25 -2.46 -1.39
N GLU A 35 11.79 -2.30 -0.16
CA GLU A 35 11.29 -3.37 0.70
C GLU A 35 9.82 -3.08 1.05
N TYR A 36 8.96 -4.10 1.00
CA TYR A 36 7.53 -3.94 1.26
C TYR A 36 7.16 -4.39 2.67
N HIS A 37 6.73 -3.45 3.49
CA HIS A 37 6.33 -3.71 4.87
C HIS A 37 4.80 -3.83 4.96
N PHE A 38 4.29 -5.07 5.06
CA PHE A 38 2.89 -5.33 5.37
C PHE A 38 2.67 -5.36 6.87
N SER A 39 2.78 -4.20 7.50
CA SER A 39 2.74 -4.07 8.95
C SER A 39 2.21 -2.70 9.38
N LEU A 40 2.05 -2.53 10.69
CA LEU A 40 1.83 -1.23 11.31
C LEU A 40 3.12 -0.79 12.00
N GLN A 41 3.70 0.32 11.56
CA GLN A 41 4.76 1.02 12.28
C GLN A 41 4.19 2.30 12.91
N LYS A 42 4.11 2.32 14.24
CA LYS A 42 3.58 3.44 15.00
C LYS A 42 4.73 4.26 15.59
N ASN A 43 4.91 5.47 15.08
CA ASN A 43 5.84 6.43 15.65
C ASN A 43 5.18 7.15 16.85
N PRO A 44 5.98 7.61 17.84
CA PRO A 44 5.46 8.44 18.92
C PRO A 44 4.97 9.81 18.39
N VAL A 45 4.00 10.41 19.09
CA VAL A 45 3.62 11.81 18.86
C VAL A 45 4.57 12.69 19.67
N GLY A 46 5.58 13.25 19.01
CA GLY A 46 6.68 13.95 19.69
C GLY A 46 7.43 12.99 20.62
N THR A 47 7.48 13.31 21.91
CA THR A 47 8.11 12.46 22.94
C THR A 47 7.10 11.62 23.74
N ALA A 48 5.82 11.68 23.40
CA ALA A 48 4.78 10.94 24.11
C ALA A 48 4.88 9.43 23.82
N ALA A 49 5.06 8.64 24.87
CA ALA A 49 4.99 7.19 24.78
C ALA A 49 3.55 6.74 24.48
N GLN A 50 3.41 5.57 23.85
CA GLN A 50 2.12 4.94 23.65
C GLN A 50 1.45 4.66 25.00
N PRO A 51 0.17 5.04 25.20
CA PRO A 51 -0.55 4.75 26.44
C PRO A 51 -0.65 3.25 26.72
N THR A 52 -0.61 2.88 28.00
CA THR A 52 -0.80 1.50 28.43
C THR A 52 -2.29 1.11 28.37
N GLY A 53 -2.56 -0.18 28.21
CA GLY A 53 -3.94 -0.73 28.27
C GLY A 53 -4.81 -0.49 27.03
N ILE A 54 -4.22 -0.08 25.90
CA ILE A 54 -4.95 0.06 24.63
C ILE A 54 -4.95 -1.24 23.83
N ASN A 55 -6.10 -1.55 23.23
CA ASN A 55 -6.27 -2.69 22.31
C ASN A 55 -6.29 -2.15 20.88
N GLU A 56 -5.16 -2.25 20.18
CA GLU A 56 -5.02 -1.83 18.79
C GLU A 56 -4.82 -3.06 17.90
N ALA A 57 -5.53 -3.13 16.79
CA ALA A 57 -5.40 -4.19 15.82
C ALA A 57 -5.57 -3.65 14.40
N VAL A 58 -4.85 -4.25 13.46
CA VAL A 58 -5.04 -4.05 12.02
C VAL A 58 -5.33 -5.41 11.42
N ILE A 59 -6.40 -5.50 10.64
CA ILE A 59 -6.78 -6.73 9.94
C ILE A 59 -6.41 -6.53 8.48
N PHE A 60 -5.54 -7.41 7.98
CA PHE A 60 -5.15 -7.45 6.58
C PHE A 60 -5.84 -8.61 5.88
N GLY A 61 -6.27 -8.38 4.64
CA GLY A 61 -6.84 -9.41 3.77
C GLY A 61 -6.48 -9.13 2.32
N GLY A 62 -6.35 -10.17 1.50
CA GLY A 62 -6.09 -10.04 0.07
C GLY A 62 -4.76 -9.36 -0.29
N ILE A 63 -3.72 -9.51 0.54
CA ILE A 63 -2.39 -8.98 0.21
C ILE A 63 -1.70 -9.90 -0.79
N PHE A 64 -1.35 -9.36 -1.95
CA PHE A 64 -0.50 -9.99 -2.94
C PHE A 64 0.27 -8.92 -3.72
N MET A 65 1.33 -9.32 -4.41
CA MET A 65 2.04 -8.51 -5.38
C MET A 65 2.03 -9.25 -6.71
N GLU A 66 1.70 -8.54 -7.78
CA GLU A 66 1.71 -9.08 -9.14
C GLU A 66 2.57 -8.21 -10.06
N ASP A 67 3.11 -8.86 -11.08
CA ASP A 67 3.62 -8.17 -12.27
C ASP A 67 2.52 -8.20 -13.33
N SER A 68 1.95 -7.04 -13.64
CA SER A 68 0.84 -6.92 -14.58
C SER A 68 1.29 -6.70 -16.04
N THR A 69 2.60 -6.80 -16.34
CA THR A 69 3.14 -6.50 -17.69
C THR A 69 2.63 -7.44 -18.77
N ASP A 70 2.43 -8.73 -18.45
CA ASP A 70 1.94 -9.77 -19.38
C ASP A 70 0.43 -10.07 -19.22
N GLY A 71 -0.30 -9.20 -18.50
CA GLY A 71 -1.70 -9.39 -18.15
C GLY A 71 -1.93 -9.30 -16.63
N LYS A 72 -3.18 -9.08 -16.21
CA LYS A 72 -3.54 -8.89 -14.79
C LYS A 72 -4.00 -10.21 -14.19
N VAL A 73 -3.71 -10.46 -12.91
CA VAL A 73 -4.43 -11.49 -12.16
C VAL A 73 -5.90 -11.06 -12.11
N THR A 74 -6.77 -11.94 -12.58
CA THR A 74 -8.22 -11.79 -12.43
C THR A 74 -8.63 -12.62 -11.23
N LEU A 75 -9.25 -11.98 -10.24
CA LEU A 75 -9.93 -12.69 -9.15
C LEU A 75 -11.18 -13.33 -9.75
N GLN A 76 -11.35 -14.64 -9.53
CA GLN A 76 -12.54 -15.39 -9.95
C GLN A 76 -13.77 -15.01 -9.14
#